data_AF-A0A9N9JTF7-F1
#
_entry.id   AF-A0A9N9JTF7-F1
#
_cell.length_a   1.000
_cell.length_b   1.000
_cell.length_c   1.000
_cell.angle_alpha   90.00
_cell.angle_beta   90.00
_cell.angle_gamma   90.00
#
_symmetry.space_group_name_H-M   'P 1'
#
loop_
_entity.id
_entity.type
_entity.pdbx_description
1 polymer ?
#
loop_
_entity_poly.entity_id
_entity_poly.type
_entity_poly.pdbx_seq_one_letter_code
_entity_poly.pdbx_strand_id
1 'polypeptide(L)' 'GCPLVPFGTWKTAPSDAYIIGLKELPEYDNSPLSHSHIFFAHCYKNQSSWQDIIRRFVQGNGILLDLEFLTDER' A
#
# COMPACT_ATOMS: atom_id res chain seq x y z
N GLY A 1 10.64 -12.59 -19.00
CA GLY A 1 11.20 -11.57 -18.10
C GLY A 1 10.08 -10.65 -17.64
N CYS A 2 10.35 -9.76 -16.68
CA CYS A 2 9.38 -8.76 -16.23
C CYS A 2 9.38 -7.53 -17.17
N PRO A 3 8.22 -7.00 -17.60
CA PRO A 3 8.16 -5.74 -18.32
C PRO A 3 8.70 -4.59 -17.45
N LEU A 4 9.61 -3.79 -18.00
CA LEU A 4 10.07 -2.58 -17.32
C LEU A 4 9.09 -1.45 -17.61
N VAL A 5 8.71 -0.73 -16.56
CA VAL A 5 7.82 0.44 -16.64
C VAL A 5 8.45 1.64 -15.92
N PRO A 6 8.08 2.88 -16.26
CA PRO A 6 8.58 4.06 -15.54
C PRO A 6 8.22 4.02 -14.04
N PHE A 7 9.06 4.65 -13.22
CA PHE A 7 8.82 4.79 -11.78
C PHE A 7 7.47 5.46 -11.47
N GLY A 8 6.77 4.99 -10.44
CA GLY A 8 5.52 5.60 -9.97
C GLY A 8 4.26 5.29 -10.80
N THR A 9 4.39 4.55 -11.91
CA THR A 9 3.26 4.19 -12.79
C THR A 9 2.28 3.19 -12.17
N TRP A 10 2.60 2.63 -11.00
CA TRP A 10 1.72 1.76 -10.23
C TRP A 10 0.36 2.41 -9.91
N LYS A 11 0.30 3.74 -9.77
CA LYS A 11 -0.94 4.48 -9.48
C LYS A 11 -2.00 4.34 -10.58
N THR A 12 -1.56 4.07 -11.80
CA THR A 12 -2.42 3.87 -12.98
C THR A 12 -2.41 2.42 -13.45
N ALA A 13 -1.87 1.49 -12.65
CA ALA A 13 -1.91 0.08 -12.97
C ALA A 13 -3.36 -0.44 -13.01
N PRO A 14 -3.63 -1.56 -13.71
CA PRO A 14 -4.93 -2.23 -13.65
C PRO A 14 -5.42 -2.41 -12.21
N SER A 15 -6.74 -2.31 -12.00
CA SER A 15 -7.34 -2.30 -10.64
C SER A 15 -7.13 -3.60 -9.88
N ASP A 16 -6.91 -4.71 -10.58
CA ASP A 16 -6.63 -6.04 -10.03
C ASP A 16 -5.13 -6.29 -9.76
N ALA A 17 -4.26 -5.34 -10.09
CA ALA A 17 -2.83 -5.45 -9.82
C ALA A 17 -2.54 -5.34 -8.31
N TYR A 18 -1.66 -6.23 -7.84
CA TYR A 18 -1.04 -6.10 -6.52
C TYR A 18 0.18 -5.17 -6.61
N ILE A 19 0.21 -4.16 -5.74
CA ILE A 19 1.33 -3.23 -5.64
C ILE A 19 2.23 -3.66 -4.48
N ILE A 20 3.37 -4.26 -4.80
CA ILE A 20 4.34 -4.74 -3.83
C ILE A 20 5.50 -3.76 -3.67
N GLY A 21 5.86 -3.47 -2.42
CA GLY A 21 6.98 -2.63 -2.03
C GLY A 21 7.54 -3.02 -0.67
N LEU A 22 8.67 -2.43 -0.28
CA LEU A 22 9.33 -2.75 0.99
C LEU A 22 9.13 -1.67 2.06
N LYS A 23 9.01 -0.41 1.66
CA LYS A 23 8.95 0.74 2.57
C LYS A 23 7.64 1.50 2.41
N GLU A 24 7.46 2.48 3.28
CA GLU A 24 6.30 3.36 3.34
C GLU A 24 6.05 4.11 2.03
N LEU A 25 4.80 4.54 1.86
CA LEU A 25 4.38 5.38 0.74
C LEU A 25 4.90 6.82 0.92
N PRO A 26 4.99 7.62 -0.16
CA PRO A 26 5.40 9.01 -0.06
C PRO A 26 4.53 9.82 0.93
N GLU A 27 5.15 10.48 1.91
CA GLU A 27 4.47 11.20 3.00
C GLU A 27 3.59 12.36 2.51
N TYR A 28 4.01 13.05 1.45
CA TYR A 28 3.30 14.22 0.90
C TYR A 28 2.24 13.85 -0.16
N ASP A 29 1.88 12.57 -0.27
CA ASP A 29 0.90 12.08 -1.21
C ASP A 29 -0.34 11.57 -0.47
N ASN A 30 -1.43 12.34 -0.57
CA ASN A 30 -2.72 12.02 0.07
C ASN A 30 -3.72 11.41 -0.91
N SER A 31 -3.27 10.93 -2.08
CA SER A 31 -4.16 10.28 -3.04
C SER A 31 -4.80 9.01 -2.46
N PRO A 32 -6.10 8.75 -2.77
CA PRO A 32 -6.75 7.48 -2.43
C PRO A 32 -6.00 6.28 -3.01
N LEU A 33 -5.96 5.19 -2.26
CA LEU A 33 -5.31 3.94 -2.66
C LEU A 33 -6.37 2.91 -2.97
N SER A 34 -6.53 2.57 -4.25
CA SER A 34 -7.57 1.65 -4.74
C SER A 34 -7.11 0.22 -4.96
N HIS A 35 -5.81 0.00 -5.08
CA HIS A 35 -5.24 -1.32 -5.31
C HIS A 35 -5.07 -2.12 -4.02
N SER A 36 -4.70 -3.39 -4.15
CA SER A 36 -4.17 -4.18 -3.04
C SER A 36 -2.67 -3.91 -2.89
N HIS A 37 -2.25 -3.42 -1.73
CA HIS A 37 -0.87 -3.06 -1.43
C HIS A 37 -0.24 -4.06 -0.46
N ILE A 38 1.01 -4.44 -0.73
CA ILE A 38 1.83 -5.32 0.12
C ILE A 38 3.13 -4.57 0.46
N PHE A 39 3.26 -4.08 1.70
CA PHE A 39 4.45 -3.40 2.21
C PHE A 39 4.42 -3.31 3.74
N PHE A 40 5.50 -2.81 4.36
CA PHE A 40 5.52 -2.44 5.79
C PHE A 40 4.88 -1.06 5.95
N ALA A 41 3.62 -1.02 6.38
CA ALA A 41 2.87 0.24 6.47
C ALA A 41 3.05 0.96 7.80
N HIS A 42 3.50 0.24 8.83
CA HIS A 42 3.75 0.79 10.16
C HIS A 42 2.57 1.61 10.68
N CYS A 43 1.34 1.11 10.48
CA CYS A 43 0.10 1.82 10.85
C CYS A 43 -0.79 1.06 11.85
N TYR A 44 -0.32 -0.06 12.42
CA TYR A 44 -1.10 -0.91 13.35
C TYR A 44 -0.65 -0.85 14.82
N LYS A 45 0.31 0.01 15.17
CA LYS A 45 0.83 0.19 16.54
C LYS A 45 0.75 1.65 17.02
N ASN A 46 -0.26 2.39 16.56
CA ASN A 46 -0.48 3.82 16.89
C ASN A 46 0.70 4.75 16.54
N GLN A 47 1.43 4.45 15.46
CA GLN A 47 2.50 5.32 14.97
C GLN A 47 1.93 6.66 14.47
N SER A 48 2.78 7.69 14.40
CA SER A 48 2.40 8.98 13.79
C SER A 48 1.81 8.77 12.39
N SER A 49 0.74 9.50 12.07
CA SER A 49 0.07 9.46 10.75
C SER A 49 -0.57 8.13 10.35
N TRP A 50 -0.73 7.17 11.27
CA TRP A 50 -1.42 5.90 10.98
C TRP A 50 -2.83 6.12 10.40
N GLN A 51 -3.54 7.13 10.91
CA GLN A 51 -4.89 7.50 10.48
C GLN A 51 -4.92 7.97 9.03
N ASP A 52 -3.91 8.72 8.59
CA ASP A 52 -3.81 9.25 7.24
C ASP A 52 -3.59 8.10 6.24
N ILE A 53 -2.72 7.16 6.57
CA ILE A 53 -2.48 5.95 5.76
C ILE A 53 -3.78 5.15 5.60
N ILE A 54 -4.45 4.81 6.71
CA ILE A 54 -5.69 4.04 6.67
C ILE A 54 -6.80 4.79 5.92
N ARG A 55 -6.89 6.11 6.11
CA ARG A 55 -7.88 6.94 5.42
C ARG A 55 -7.74 6.88 3.89
N ARG A 56 -6.51 6.82 3.37
CA ARG A 56 -6.26 6.69 1.93
C ARG A 56 -6.80 5.38 1.36
N PHE A 57 -6.63 4.27 2.08
CA PHE A 57 -7.20 2.98 1.69
C PHE A 57 -8.73 2.99 1.76
N VAL A 58 -9.31 3.54 2.83
CA VAL A 58 -10.77 3.67 2.96
C VAL A 58 -11.36 4.51 1.83
N GLN A 59 -10.74 5.64 1.48
CA GLN A 59 -11.20 6.50 0.39
C GLN A 59 -11.07 5.85 -0.99
N GLY A 60 -10.04 5.03 -1.20
CA GLY A 60 -9.80 4.35 -2.47
C GLY A 60 -10.53 3.02 -2.61
N ASN A 61 -11.16 2.53 -1.53
CA ASN A 61 -11.67 1.16 -1.43
C ASN A 61 -10.59 0.11 -1.75
N GLY A 62 -9.35 0.38 -1.35
CA GLY A 62 -8.21 -0.51 -1.51
C GLY A 62 -7.99 -1.43 -0.31
N ILE A 63 -6.98 -2.29 -0.43
CA ILE A 63 -6.65 -3.29 0.60
C ILE A 63 -5.18 -3.11 0.99
N LEU A 64 -4.92 -3.14 2.30
CA LEU A 64 -3.56 -3.20 2.84
C LEU A 64 -3.30 -4.62 3.37
N LEU A 65 -2.28 -5.27 2.82
CA LEU A 65 -1.72 -6.54 3.26
C LEU A 65 -0.35 -6.25 3.89
N ASP A 66 -0.33 -5.92 5.19
CA ASP A 66 0.90 -5.50 5.87
C ASP A 66 1.87 -6.66 6.07
N LEU A 67 3.08 -6.53 5.53
CA LEU A 67 4.13 -7.54 5.64
C LEU A 67 4.58 -7.78 7.09
N GLU A 68 4.44 -6.80 7.98
CA GLU A 68 4.79 -6.93 9.40
C GLU A 68 3.94 -8.01 10.11
N PHE A 69 2.75 -8.30 9.58
CA PHE A 69 1.77 -9.19 10.19
C PHE A 69 1.44 -10.41 9.32
N LEU A 70 2.22 -10.66 8.26
CA LEU A 70 2.06 -11.85 7.43
C LEU A 70 2.62 -13.09 8.15
N THR A 71 1.75 -14.02 8.51
CA THR A 71 2.10 -15.25 9.23
C THR A 71 1.44 -16.49 8.60
N ASP A 72 1.88 -17.69 8.99
CA ASP A 72 1.24 -18.97 8.67
C ASP A 72 0.13 -19.33 9.68
N GLU A 73 -0.61 -20.42 9.43
CA GLU A 73 -1.81 -20.86 10.18
C GLU A 73 -1.56 -21.48 11.57
N ARG A 74 -0.48 -21.11 12.27
CA ARG A 74 -0.07 -21.79 13.52
C ARG A 74 -1.17 -21.99 14.57
#